data_AF-A0A843SQR6-F1
#
_entry.id   AF-A0A843SQR6-F1
#
_cell.length_a   1.000
_cell.length_b   1.000
_cell.length_c   1.000
_cell.angle_alpha   90.00
_cell.angle_beta   90.00
_cell.angle_gamma   90.00
#
_symmetry.space_group_name_H-M   'P 1'
#
loop_
_entity.id
_entity.type
_entity.pdbx_description
1 polymer ?
#
loop_
_entity_poly.entity_id
_entity_poly.type
_entity_poly.pdbx_seq_one_letter_code
_entity_poly.pdbx_strand_id
1 'polypeptide(L)'
;MEVPLSWERLLWSCRAPLAPWTRYALTDFRLVRQAGSRSDELPIQDVGDIHRRRCWIDRLLGSSTLIVHPRDARRAPFVLAHVRRGAHLAALLELLSGDPRVTWDAESIRSALAWEPRETTGGLGGTTGLGEALLGLGVIAVAVGALAFSPPGRAAAITYPSDDAVYPGGVKKDRAAIVRFMETEVMPWARGALGPLTGGSDAVTCETCHGFDAESRLWQMPAVIALPQPDVTSGGWEVYGGAMDAQMRNAIYGYTAESGNQATAAYMREVVMPGMARLLHRPAYDFTRSYDYNRSHLALGCYHCHRVK
;
A
#
# COMPACT_ATOMS: atom_id res chain seq x y z
N MET A 1 -19.94 6.86 -1.21
CA MET A 1 -18.60 6.76 -0.59
C MET A 1 -17.64 7.61 -1.40
N GLU A 2 -16.83 8.42 -0.74
CA GLU A 2 -15.77 9.19 -1.41
C GLU A 2 -14.67 8.23 -1.89
N VAL A 3 -14.21 8.38 -3.13
CA VAL A 3 -13.14 7.57 -3.73
C VAL A 3 -12.20 8.49 -4.51
N PRO A 4 -10.89 8.48 -4.21
CA PRO A 4 -10.23 7.68 -3.16
C PRO A 4 -10.67 8.11 -1.75
N LEU A 5 -10.47 7.26 -0.73
CA LEU A 5 -10.51 7.76 0.65
C LEU A 5 -9.38 8.78 0.85
N SER A 6 -9.51 9.69 1.81
CA SER A 6 -8.53 10.78 2.01
C SER A 6 -7.10 10.30 2.27
N TRP A 7 -6.93 9.06 2.74
CA TRP A 7 -5.63 8.44 3.01
C TRP A 7 -5.15 7.51 1.89
N GLU A 8 -5.97 7.26 0.87
CA GLU A 8 -5.63 6.44 -0.31
C GLU A 8 -5.04 7.32 -1.41
N ARG A 9 -4.06 6.79 -2.15
CA ARG A 9 -3.53 7.50 -3.32
C ARG A 9 -4.27 7.03 -4.56
N LEU A 10 -4.88 7.96 -5.28
CA LEU A 10 -5.48 7.66 -6.57
C LEU A 10 -4.39 7.43 -7.63
N LEU A 11 -4.30 6.21 -8.14
CA LEU A 11 -3.33 5.83 -9.18
C LEU A 11 -3.92 5.99 -10.58
N TRP A 12 -5.20 5.67 -10.74
CA TRP A 12 -5.92 5.82 -12.00
C TRP A 12 -7.42 5.97 -11.76
N SER A 13 -8.12 6.67 -12.65
CA SER A 13 -9.59 6.62 -12.69
C SER A 13 -10.13 6.84 -14.09
N CYS A 14 -11.30 6.29 -14.38
CA CYS A 14 -12.05 6.60 -15.58
C CYS A 14 -13.56 6.48 -15.36
N ARG A 15 -14.33 6.98 -16.31
CA ARG A 15 -15.79 6.78 -16.37
C ARG A 15 -16.11 5.86 -17.54
N ALA A 16 -17.08 4.96 -17.35
CA ALA A 16 -17.53 4.11 -18.44
C ALA A 16 -18.28 4.99 -19.48
N PRO A 17 -17.83 5.09 -20.74
CA PRO A 17 -18.46 5.95 -21.74
C PRO A 17 -19.93 5.60 -22.00
N LEU A 18 -20.30 4.31 -21.91
CA LEU A 18 -21.68 3.85 -22.14
C LEU A 18 -22.52 3.74 -20.86
N ALA A 19 -21.91 3.99 -19.70
CA ALA A 19 -22.58 4.02 -18.41
C ALA A 19 -22.00 5.18 -17.61
N PRO A 20 -22.39 6.44 -17.89
CA PRO A 20 -21.71 7.63 -17.35
C PRO A 20 -21.78 7.73 -15.81
N TRP A 21 -22.74 7.01 -15.21
CA TRP A 21 -22.92 6.84 -13.77
C TRP A 21 -21.93 5.85 -13.14
N THR A 22 -21.17 5.12 -13.97
CA THR A 22 -20.18 4.14 -13.54
C THR A 22 -18.79 4.76 -13.60
N ARG A 23 -18.13 4.83 -12.45
CA ARG A 23 -16.75 5.27 -12.30
C ARG A 23 -15.89 4.12 -11.83
N TYR A 24 -14.73 3.97 -12.45
CA TYR A 24 -13.69 3.07 -11.99
C TYR A 24 -12.56 3.89 -11.39
N ALA A 25 -11.97 3.40 -10.31
CA ALA A 25 -10.80 3.99 -9.68
C ALA A 25 -9.86 2.87 -9.25
N LEU A 26 -8.57 3.04 -9.53
CA LEU A 26 -7.50 2.22 -8.97
C LEU A 26 -6.79 3.10 -7.93
N THR A 27 -6.81 2.64 -6.69
CA THR A 27 -6.01 3.19 -5.60
C THR A 27 -4.79 2.32 -5.39
N ASP A 28 -3.92 2.72 -4.48
CA ASP A 28 -2.79 1.91 -4.02
C ASP A 28 -3.16 0.69 -3.17
N PHE A 29 -4.45 0.49 -2.84
CA PHE A 29 -4.94 -0.68 -2.11
C PHE A 29 -5.93 -1.53 -2.89
N ARG A 30 -6.76 -0.90 -3.71
CA ARG A 30 -7.94 -1.54 -4.27
C ARG A 30 -8.38 -0.92 -5.59
N LEU A 31 -9.00 -1.75 -6.39
CA LEU A 31 -9.80 -1.37 -7.53
C LEU A 31 -11.25 -1.16 -7.08
N VAL A 32 -11.84 -0.03 -7.45
CA VAL A 32 -13.19 0.36 -7.05
C VAL A 32 -14.05 0.65 -8.27
N ARG A 33 -15.29 0.17 -8.24
CA ARG A 33 -16.34 0.42 -9.23
C ARG A 33 -17.52 1.04 -8.50
N GLN A 34 -17.78 2.30 -8.79
CA GLN A 34 -18.93 3.03 -8.26
C GLN A 34 -20.00 3.11 -9.34
N ALA A 35 -21.22 2.65 -9.05
CA ALA A 35 -22.37 2.73 -9.93
C ALA A 35 -23.59 3.22 -9.14
N GLY A 36 -23.88 4.52 -9.24
CA GLY A 36 -24.91 5.15 -8.41
C GLY A 36 -24.56 5.07 -6.92
N SER A 37 -25.45 4.47 -6.11
CA SER A 37 -25.24 4.25 -4.67
C SER A 37 -24.43 2.98 -4.36
N ARG A 38 -24.16 2.12 -5.35
CA ARG A 38 -23.43 0.87 -5.15
C ARG A 38 -21.92 1.08 -5.36
N SER A 39 -21.12 0.46 -4.52
CA SER A 39 -19.66 0.40 -4.63
C SER A 39 -19.24 -1.08 -4.58
N ASP A 40 -18.53 -1.54 -5.60
CA ASP A 40 -17.85 -2.83 -5.58
C ASP A 40 -16.34 -2.58 -5.50
N GLU A 41 -15.63 -3.37 -4.70
CA GLU A 41 -14.22 -3.11 -4.38
C GLU A 41 -13.40 -4.40 -4.41
N LEU A 42 -12.32 -4.45 -5.18
CA LEU A 42 -11.40 -5.59 -5.23
C LEU A 42 -10.02 -5.16 -4.72
N PRO A 43 -9.53 -5.72 -3.61
CA PRO A 43 -8.18 -5.43 -3.13
C PRO A 43 -7.13 -5.87 -4.17
N ILE A 44 -6.06 -5.08 -4.33
CA ILE A 44 -5.02 -5.36 -5.33
C ILE A 44 -4.38 -6.73 -5.10
N GLN A 45 -4.14 -7.10 -3.84
CA GLN A 45 -3.58 -8.40 -3.48
C GLN A 45 -4.49 -9.60 -3.80
N ASP A 46 -5.79 -9.34 -4.01
CA ASP A 46 -6.78 -10.37 -4.36
C ASP A 46 -7.04 -10.45 -5.86
N VAL A 47 -6.37 -9.62 -6.66
CA VAL A 47 -6.40 -9.75 -8.12
C VAL A 47 -5.68 -11.04 -8.51
N GLY A 48 -6.42 -11.91 -9.20
CA GLY A 48 -5.92 -13.12 -9.85
C GLY A 48 -5.76 -12.87 -11.35
N ASP A 49 -6.43 -13.68 -12.17
CA ASP A 49 -6.31 -13.59 -13.62
C ASP A 49 -7.04 -12.38 -14.21
N ILE A 50 -6.44 -11.77 -15.24
CA ILE A 50 -7.01 -10.62 -15.94
C ILE A 50 -7.27 -10.98 -17.39
N HIS A 51 -8.55 -11.01 -17.76
CA HIS A 51 -8.94 -11.23 -19.15
C HIS A 51 -9.32 -9.91 -19.80
N ARG A 52 -8.71 -9.63 -20.95
CA ARG A 52 -9.09 -8.51 -21.80
C ARG A 52 -9.96 -9.00 -22.95
N ARG A 53 -11.17 -8.44 -23.06
CA ARG A 53 -12.08 -8.68 -24.18
C ARG A 53 -12.30 -7.38 -24.96
N ARG A 54 -12.38 -7.48 -26.29
CA ARG A 54 -12.68 -6.33 -27.17
C ARG A 54 -13.79 -6.71 -28.15
N CYS A 55 -14.99 -6.21 -27.92
CA CYS A 55 -16.09 -6.34 -28.88
C CYS A 55 -16.00 -5.28 -30.00
N TRP A 56 -16.91 -5.34 -30.97
CA TRP A 56 -16.93 -4.37 -32.08
C TRP A 56 -17.13 -2.93 -31.58
N ILE A 57 -17.98 -2.72 -30.57
CA ILE A 57 -18.20 -1.41 -29.94
C ILE A 57 -16.92 -0.91 -29.29
N ASP A 58 -16.23 -1.79 -28.56
CA ASP A 58 -14.94 -1.47 -27.95
C ASP A 58 -13.89 -1.08 -29.00
N ARG A 59 -13.90 -1.73 -30.17
CA ARG A 59 -13.02 -1.36 -31.29
C ARG A 59 -13.29 0.06 -31.77
N LEU A 60 -14.57 0.35 -32.04
CA LEU A 60 -15.01 1.67 -32.49
C LEU A 60 -14.66 2.77 -31.47
N LEU A 61 -14.82 2.49 -30.18
CA LEU A 61 -14.56 3.45 -29.10
C LEU A 61 -13.08 3.52 -28.67
N GLY A 62 -12.18 2.75 -29.29
CA GLY A 62 -10.78 2.66 -28.85
C GLY A 62 -10.64 2.17 -27.40
N SER A 63 -11.54 1.30 -26.96
CA SER A 63 -11.61 0.78 -25.59
C SER A 63 -11.53 -0.75 -25.55
N SER A 64 -11.61 -1.33 -24.36
CA SER A 64 -11.73 -2.77 -24.11
C SER A 64 -12.41 -3.01 -22.77
N THR A 65 -13.04 -4.17 -22.62
CA THR A 65 -13.57 -4.63 -21.34
C THR A 65 -12.52 -5.49 -20.64
N LEU A 66 -12.23 -5.18 -19.38
CA LEU A 66 -11.39 -6.01 -18.51
C LEU A 66 -12.27 -6.81 -17.56
N ILE A 67 -11.98 -8.10 -17.46
CA ILE A 67 -12.63 -9.02 -16.53
C ILE A 67 -11.52 -9.49 -15.58
N VAL A 68 -11.55 -8.98 -14.36
CA VAL A 68 -10.57 -9.27 -13.32
C VAL A 68 -11.14 -10.36 -12.43
N HIS A 69 -10.53 -11.53 -12.46
CA HIS A 69 -10.91 -12.66 -11.62
C HIS A 69 -10.23 -12.54 -10.27
N PRO A 70 -10.98 -12.52 -9.15
CA PRO A 70 -10.38 -12.57 -7.83
C PRO A 70 -9.66 -13.91 -7.61
N ARG A 71 -8.63 -13.91 -6.76
CA ARG A 71 -7.94 -15.14 -6.32
C ARG A 71 -8.86 -16.10 -5.57
N ASP A 72 -9.83 -15.58 -4.83
CA ASP A 72 -10.92 -16.40 -4.27
C ASP A 72 -11.96 -16.69 -5.37
N ALA A 73 -11.94 -17.92 -5.88
CA ALA A 73 -12.85 -18.38 -6.93
C ALA A 73 -14.34 -18.31 -6.54
N ARG A 74 -14.68 -18.16 -5.24
CA ARG A 74 -16.07 -17.97 -4.79
C ARG A 74 -16.59 -16.55 -5.08
N ARG A 75 -15.69 -15.61 -5.34
CA ARG A 75 -16.04 -14.21 -5.60
C ARG A 75 -16.29 -13.99 -7.09
N ALA A 76 -17.37 -13.27 -7.41
CA ALA A 76 -17.70 -12.94 -8.80
C ALA A 76 -16.60 -12.07 -9.47
N PRO A 77 -16.38 -12.23 -10.79
CA PRO A 77 -15.42 -11.41 -11.52
C PRO A 77 -15.73 -9.91 -11.44
N PHE A 78 -14.68 -9.12 -11.27
CA PHE A 78 -14.76 -7.66 -11.26
C PHE A 78 -14.62 -7.14 -12.69
N VAL A 79 -15.70 -6.55 -13.23
CA VAL A 79 -15.76 -6.15 -14.64
C VAL A 79 -15.61 -4.64 -14.79
N LEU A 80 -14.63 -4.23 -15.59
CA LEU A 80 -14.38 -2.85 -16.02
C LEU A 80 -14.72 -2.73 -17.50
N ALA A 81 -15.92 -2.24 -17.80
CA ALA A 81 -16.40 -2.10 -19.17
C ALA A 81 -15.86 -0.82 -19.84
N HIS A 82 -15.54 -0.93 -21.13
CA HIS A 82 -15.17 0.19 -22.01
C HIS A 82 -14.00 1.05 -21.50
N VAL A 83 -12.97 0.40 -20.96
CA VAL A 83 -11.74 1.04 -20.51
C VAL A 83 -10.88 1.42 -21.71
N ARG A 84 -10.60 2.71 -21.86
CA ARG A 84 -9.57 3.20 -22.79
C ARG A 84 -8.21 2.73 -22.33
N ARG A 85 -7.36 2.31 -23.28
CA ARG A 85 -6.02 1.74 -23.00
C ARG A 85 -6.07 0.53 -22.05
N GLY A 86 -7.10 -0.30 -22.12
CA GLY A 86 -7.24 -1.43 -21.20
C GLY A 86 -6.11 -2.46 -21.26
N ALA A 87 -5.31 -2.50 -22.33
CA ALA A 87 -4.06 -3.28 -22.36
C ALA A 87 -3.07 -2.84 -21.27
N HIS A 88 -2.81 -1.52 -21.18
CA HIS A 88 -1.89 -0.94 -20.21
C HIS A 88 -2.42 -1.10 -18.79
N LEU A 89 -3.73 -0.92 -18.60
CA LEU A 89 -4.34 -1.14 -17.28
C LEU A 89 -4.28 -2.61 -16.85
N ALA A 90 -4.52 -3.57 -17.76
CA ALA A 90 -4.39 -4.99 -17.45
C ALA A 90 -2.96 -5.34 -17.02
N ALA A 91 -1.95 -4.92 -17.79
CA ALA A 91 -0.54 -5.13 -17.46
C ALA A 91 -0.16 -4.48 -16.11
N LEU A 92 -0.66 -3.27 -15.84
CA LEU A 92 -0.45 -2.61 -14.56
C LEU A 92 -1.07 -3.40 -13.40
N LEU A 93 -2.30 -3.89 -13.55
CA LEU A 93 -2.97 -4.67 -12.51
C LEU A 93 -2.27 -6.03 -12.27
N GLU A 94 -1.80 -6.69 -13.33
CA GLU A 94 -0.97 -7.91 -13.21
C GLU A 94 0.32 -7.62 -12.45
N LEU A 95 0.99 -6.51 -12.75
CA LEU A 95 2.24 -6.12 -12.09
C LEU A 95 2.04 -5.76 -10.62
N LEU A 96 0.98 -4.98 -10.31
CA LEU A 96 0.64 -4.59 -8.94
C LEU A 96 0.21 -5.79 -8.08
N SER A 97 -0.42 -6.79 -8.68
CA SER A 97 -0.89 -7.98 -7.97
C SER A 97 0.16 -9.09 -7.88
N GLY A 98 1.03 -9.20 -8.88
CA GLY A 98 2.06 -10.24 -8.99
C GLY A 98 3.31 -9.97 -8.15
N ASP A 99 3.74 -8.71 -8.03
CA ASP A 99 4.89 -8.35 -7.22
C ASP A 99 4.55 -7.31 -6.13
N PRO A 100 4.24 -7.78 -4.91
CA PRO A 100 4.01 -6.91 -3.78
C PRO A 100 5.32 -6.32 -3.24
N ARG A 101 6.42 -6.26 -4.00
CA ARG A 101 7.67 -5.57 -3.62
C ARG A 101 8.00 -4.34 -4.47
N VAL A 102 7.34 -4.13 -5.61
CA VAL A 102 7.66 -2.99 -6.49
C VAL A 102 6.93 -1.72 -6.04
N THR A 103 7.66 -0.70 -5.61
CA THR A 103 7.10 0.58 -5.12
C THR A 103 6.75 1.43 -6.33
N TRP A 104 5.46 1.61 -6.57
CA TRP A 104 4.99 2.41 -7.70
C TRP A 104 4.51 3.76 -7.20
N ASP A 105 5.29 4.80 -7.46
CA ASP A 105 4.80 6.15 -7.26
C ASP A 105 3.72 6.48 -8.30
N ALA A 106 2.80 7.39 -7.96
CA ALA A 106 1.68 7.74 -8.82
C ALA A 106 2.12 8.32 -10.18
N GLU A 107 3.30 8.95 -10.24
CA GLU A 107 3.81 9.54 -11.48
C GLU A 107 4.35 8.47 -12.44
N SER A 108 5.06 7.47 -11.92
CA SER A 108 5.47 6.30 -12.71
C SER A 108 4.28 5.54 -13.29
N ILE A 109 3.20 5.38 -12.50
CA ILE A 109 1.97 4.73 -13.00
C ILE A 109 1.28 5.58 -14.07
N ARG A 110 1.14 6.89 -13.85
CA ARG A 110 0.59 7.79 -14.85
C ARG A 110 1.41 7.74 -16.14
N SER A 111 2.73 7.73 -16.04
CA SER A 111 3.64 7.63 -17.17
C SER A 111 3.49 6.31 -17.92
N ALA A 112 3.41 5.18 -17.19
CA ALA A 112 3.20 3.86 -17.78
C ALA A 112 1.83 3.74 -18.50
N LEU A 113 0.78 4.34 -17.94
CA LEU A 113 -0.55 4.39 -18.56
C LEU A 113 -0.64 5.44 -19.68
N ALA A 114 0.23 6.46 -19.64
CA ALA A 114 0.35 7.51 -20.65
C ALA A 114 1.05 7.01 -21.91
N TRP A 115 1.97 6.04 -21.75
CA TRP A 115 2.74 5.45 -22.83
C TRP A 115 1.83 4.83 -23.88
N GLU A 116 1.99 5.28 -25.12
CA GLU A 116 1.41 4.63 -26.30
C GLU A 116 2.60 4.06 -27.09
N PRO A 117 2.82 2.74 -27.08
CA PRO A 117 3.74 2.16 -28.03
C PRO A 117 3.20 2.51 -29.41
N ARG A 118 3.98 3.30 -30.16
CA ARG A 118 3.67 3.55 -31.57
C ARG A 118 3.62 2.18 -32.24
N GLU A 119 2.43 1.74 -32.62
CA GLU A 119 2.30 0.63 -33.55
C GLU A 119 3.09 1.05 -34.78
N THR A 120 4.22 0.40 -35.03
CA THR A 120 4.96 0.51 -36.29
C THR A 120 4.07 -0.08 -37.37
N THR A 121 3.14 0.73 -37.86
CA THR A 121 2.43 0.51 -39.10
C THR A 121 3.42 0.67 -40.25
N GLY A 122 4.14 -0.41 -40.55
CA GLY A 122 5.04 -0.45 -41.69
C GLY A 122 5.67 -1.83 -41.88
N GLY A 123 5.09 -2.65 -42.76
CA GLY A 123 5.80 -3.76 -43.37
C GLY A 123 4.99 -5.04 -43.58
N LEU A 124 4.19 -5.08 -44.64
CA LEU A 124 3.97 -6.34 -45.36
C LEU A 124 5.34 -6.83 -45.85
N GLY A 125 5.88 -7.86 -45.21
CA GLY A 125 7.10 -8.56 -45.64
C GLY A 125 8.23 -8.49 -44.63
N GLY A 126 8.46 -9.58 -43.90
CA GLY A 126 9.63 -9.71 -43.04
C GLY A 126 9.42 -10.70 -41.91
N THR A 127 9.71 -11.97 -42.17
CA THR A 127 9.81 -13.04 -41.17
C THR A 127 10.99 -12.80 -40.23
N THR A 128 10.88 -11.89 -39.26
CA THR A 128 11.86 -11.70 -38.17
C THR A 128 11.22 -11.28 -36.85
N GLY A 129 9.97 -11.68 -36.58
CA GLY A 129 9.22 -11.26 -35.38
C GLY A 129 9.27 -12.19 -34.16
N LEU A 130 10.08 -13.26 -34.18
CA LEU A 130 10.13 -14.25 -33.09
C LEU A 130 11.31 -14.04 -32.12
N GLY A 131 12.36 -13.32 -32.52
CA GLY A 131 13.56 -13.11 -31.70
C GLY A 131 13.42 -12.04 -30.62
N GLU A 132 12.75 -10.93 -30.92
CA GLU A 132 12.63 -9.79 -29.97
C GLU A 132 11.52 -9.98 -28.94
N ALA A 133 10.45 -10.72 -29.27
CA ALA A 133 9.39 -11.06 -28.33
C ALA A 133 9.84 -12.07 -27.25
N LEU A 134 10.83 -12.92 -27.57
CA LEU A 134 11.36 -13.92 -26.64
C LEU A 134 12.41 -13.35 -25.66
N LEU A 135 13.11 -12.28 -26.03
CA LEU A 135 14.06 -11.60 -25.14
C LEU A 135 13.35 -10.80 -24.02
N GLY A 136 12.15 -10.27 -24.28
CA GLY A 136 11.32 -9.61 -23.25
C GLY A 136 10.70 -10.58 -22.22
N LEU A 137 10.37 -11.81 -22.63
CA LEU A 137 9.82 -12.85 -21.76
C LEU A 137 10.89 -13.55 -20.91
N GLY A 138 12.13 -13.64 -21.39
CA GLY A 138 13.25 -14.28 -20.66
C GLY A 138 13.66 -13.55 -19.37
N VAL A 139 13.55 -12.21 -19.33
CA VAL A 139 13.87 -11.42 -18.13
C VAL A 139 12.81 -11.57 -17.04
N ILE A 140 11.55 -11.83 -17.41
CA ILE A 140 10.44 -12.05 -16.46
C ILE A 140 10.49 -13.46 -15.86
N ALA A 141 10.85 -14.48 -16.65
CA ALA A 141 10.89 -15.87 -16.18
C ALA A 141 11.99 -16.15 -15.13
N VAL A 142 13.13 -15.45 -15.21
CA VAL A 142 14.23 -15.60 -14.22
C VAL A 142 13.88 -14.92 -12.88
N ALA A 143 13.05 -13.87 -12.89
CA ALA A 143 12.55 -13.24 -11.66
C ALA A 143 11.50 -14.11 -10.93
N VAL A 144 10.69 -14.87 -11.66
CA VAL A 144 9.63 -15.74 -11.11
C VAL A 144 10.20 -17.04 -10.49
N GLY A 145 11.31 -17.58 -11.02
CA GLY A 145 11.91 -18.83 -10.53
C GLY A 145 12.56 -18.75 -9.14
N ALA A 146 12.94 -17.56 -8.67
CA ALA A 146 13.66 -17.38 -7.41
C ALA A 146 12.77 -17.26 -6.16
N LEU A 147 11.44 -17.20 -6.30
CA LEU A 147 10.51 -16.84 -5.20
C LEU A 147 9.63 -18.00 -4.69
N ALA A 148 9.75 -19.20 -5.25
CA ALA A 148 8.83 -20.30 -4.97
C ALA A 148 9.12 -21.10 -3.67
N PHE A 149 10.14 -20.76 -2.88
CA PHE A 149 10.50 -21.52 -1.68
C PHE A 149 10.80 -20.63 -0.47
N SER A 150 9.77 -20.01 0.11
CA SER A 150 9.85 -19.53 1.49
C SER A 150 8.84 -20.31 2.33
N PRO A 151 9.30 -21.22 3.23
CA PRO A 151 8.39 -21.95 4.10
C PRO A 151 7.69 -20.98 5.06
N PRO A 152 6.40 -21.22 5.39
CA PRO A 152 5.72 -20.44 6.41
C PRO A 152 6.26 -20.86 7.78
N GLY A 153 6.63 -19.89 8.62
CA GLY A 153 6.85 -20.16 10.04
C GLY A 153 8.25 -19.85 10.56
N ARG A 154 8.64 -18.57 10.51
CA ARG A 154 9.23 -17.84 11.64
C ARG A 154 9.44 -16.41 11.16
N ALA A 155 8.83 -15.45 11.85
CA ALA A 155 9.18 -14.05 11.64
C ALA A 155 10.71 -13.95 11.80
N ALA A 156 11.42 -13.55 10.73
CA ALA A 156 12.87 -13.36 10.74
C ALA A 156 13.33 -12.61 12.00
N ALA A 157 14.49 -12.95 12.57
CA ALA A 157 15.00 -12.18 13.70
C ALA A 157 15.15 -10.70 13.29
N ILE A 158 14.78 -9.76 14.18
CA ILE A 158 14.98 -8.33 13.91
C ILE A 158 16.48 -8.06 13.97
N THR A 159 17.09 -7.78 12.83
CA THR A 159 18.48 -7.32 12.75
C THR A 159 18.48 -5.80 12.79
N TYR A 160 18.98 -5.21 13.87
CA TYR A 160 19.12 -3.76 13.96
C TYR A 160 20.41 -3.32 13.26
N PRO A 161 20.35 -2.26 12.45
CA PRO A 161 21.54 -1.73 11.78
C PRO A 161 22.47 -1.05 12.79
N SER A 162 23.74 -0.89 12.43
CA SER A 162 24.76 -0.31 13.32
C SER A 162 24.50 1.15 13.69
N ASP A 163 23.72 1.86 12.89
CA ASP A 163 23.35 3.27 13.07
C ASP A 163 22.02 3.46 13.81
N ASP A 164 21.40 2.37 14.33
CA ASP A 164 20.13 2.49 15.04
C ASP A 164 20.23 3.41 16.26
N ALA A 165 19.29 4.33 16.36
CA ALA A 165 19.28 5.34 17.40
C ALA A 165 19.11 4.73 18.80
N VAL A 166 18.50 3.53 18.90
CA VAL A 166 18.18 2.86 20.17
C VAL A 166 18.93 1.54 20.34
N TYR A 167 19.05 0.72 19.29
CA TYR A 167 19.69 -0.60 19.30
C TYR A 167 20.82 -0.72 18.26
N PRO A 168 21.87 0.12 18.28
CA PRO A 168 22.94 0.04 17.30
C PRO A 168 23.57 -1.36 17.31
N GLY A 169 23.49 -2.06 16.17
CA GLY A 169 23.97 -3.45 16.03
C GLY A 169 23.25 -4.44 16.95
N GLY A 170 22.02 -4.13 17.37
CA GLY A 170 21.19 -4.97 18.24
C GLY A 170 21.43 -4.78 19.74
N VAL A 171 22.40 -3.96 20.13
CA VAL A 171 22.69 -3.66 21.54
C VAL A 171 21.94 -2.41 21.96
N LYS A 172 21.08 -2.52 22.97
CA LYS A 172 20.33 -1.37 23.48
C LYS A 172 21.28 -0.34 24.09
N LYS A 173 21.17 0.93 23.69
CA LYS A 173 21.84 2.04 24.39
C LYS A 173 21.37 2.14 25.84
N ASP A 174 22.20 2.75 26.68
CA ASP A 174 21.77 3.05 28.05
C ASP A 174 20.58 4.01 28.06
N ARG A 175 19.84 4.00 29.16
CA ARG A 175 18.60 4.79 29.29
C ARG A 175 18.86 6.29 29.13
N ALA A 176 19.97 6.82 29.66
CA ALA A 176 20.25 8.25 29.61
C ALA A 176 20.56 8.71 28.18
N ALA A 177 21.27 7.90 27.40
CA ALA A 177 21.50 8.15 25.98
C ALA A 177 20.20 8.13 25.17
N ILE A 178 19.29 7.18 25.44
CA ILE A 178 17.99 7.10 24.77
C ILE A 178 17.12 8.31 25.11
N VAL A 179 17.03 8.67 26.39
CA VAL A 179 16.23 9.84 26.83
C VAL A 179 16.76 11.11 26.19
N ARG A 180 18.08 11.32 26.20
CA ARG A 180 18.70 12.48 25.55
C ARG A 180 18.34 12.53 24.07
N PHE A 181 18.50 11.43 23.34
CA PHE A 181 18.10 11.35 21.93
C PHE A 181 16.62 11.70 21.72
N MET A 182 15.74 11.17 22.56
CA MET A 182 14.31 11.49 22.49
C MET A 182 14.04 12.98 22.72
N GLU A 183 14.68 13.59 23.71
CA GLU A 183 14.48 15.00 24.06
C GLU A 183 15.11 15.96 23.04
N THR A 184 16.27 15.62 22.47
CA THR A 184 17.03 16.53 21.60
C THR A 184 16.69 16.38 20.12
N GLU A 185 16.31 15.18 19.67
CA GLU A 185 16.05 14.91 18.25
C GLU A 185 14.56 14.64 18.00
N VAL A 186 13.96 13.73 18.77
CA VAL A 186 12.61 13.24 18.49
C VAL A 186 11.54 14.24 18.90
N MET A 187 11.60 14.78 20.12
CA MET A 187 10.57 15.69 20.64
C MET A 187 10.47 17.01 19.86
N PRO A 188 11.57 17.68 19.47
CA PRO A 188 11.49 18.89 18.65
C PRO A 188 10.80 18.61 17.30
N TRP A 189 11.15 17.50 16.66
CA TRP A 189 10.47 17.07 15.43
C TRP A 189 8.99 16.73 15.69
N ALA A 190 8.70 15.95 16.73
CA ALA A 190 7.36 15.48 17.05
C ALA A 190 6.42 16.63 17.39
N ARG A 191 6.89 17.67 18.09
CA ARG A 191 6.11 18.89 18.36
C ARG A 191 5.70 19.61 17.08
N GLY A 192 6.61 19.69 16.10
CA GLY A 192 6.31 20.27 14.80
C GLY A 192 5.36 19.42 13.96
N ALA A 193 5.56 18.09 13.95
CA ALA A 193 4.78 17.17 13.14
C ALA A 193 3.40 16.85 13.73
N LEU A 194 3.29 16.64 15.05
CA LEU A 194 2.04 16.24 15.69
C LEU A 194 1.22 17.42 16.22
N GLY A 195 1.82 18.60 16.36
CA GLY A 195 1.13 19.81 16.83
C GLY A 195 -0.19 20.10 16.11
N PRO A 196 -0.28 19.98 14.77
CA PRO A 196 -1.54 20.16 14.04
C PRO A 196 -2.64 19.17 14.44
N LEU A 197 -2.28 17.99 14.95
CA LEU A 197 -3.23 16.95 15.37
C LEU A 197 -3.63 17.08 16.85
N THR A 198 -2.76 17.63 17.69
CA THR A 198 -2.94 17.70 19.15
C THR A 198 -3.39 19.07 19.66
N GLY A 199 -3.62 20.03 18.77
CA GLY A 199 -4.02 21.40 19.14
C GLY A 199 -2.86 22.33 19.50
N GLY A 200 -1.64 22.00 19.07
CA GLY A 200 -0.44 22.85 19.24
C GLY A 200 0.81 22.04 19.60
N SER A 201 1.98 22.64 19.37
CA SER A 201 3.29 22.02 19.70
C SER A 201 3.43 21.68 21.17
N ASP A 202 2.90 22.53 22.05
CA ASP A 202 3.08 22.40 23.50
C ASP A 202 2.19 21.30 24.09
N ALA A 203 1.17 20.87 23.35
CA ALA A 203 0.32 19.72 23.70
C ALA A 203 0.98 18.38 23.34
N VAL A 204 2.06 18.38 22.55
CA VAL A 204 2.78 17.14 22.19
C VAL A 204 3.77 16.80 23.31
N THR A 205 3.49 15.68 23.98
CA THR A 205 4.32 15.12 25.05
C THR A 205 4.76 13.70 24.70
N CYS A 206 5.61 13.11 25.54
CA CYS A 206 5.93 11.70 25.41
C CYS A 206 4.69 10.79 25.52
N GLU A 207 3.63 11.20 26.23
CA GLU A 207 2.38 10.44 26.33
C GLU A 207 1.56 10.48 25.04
N THR A 208 1.71 11.50 24.19
CA THR A 208 1.10 11.54 22.86
C THR A 208 1.50 10.33 22.03
N CYS A 209 2.76 9.92 22.13
CA CYS A 209 3.27 8.74 21.44
C CYS A 209 3.08 7.47 22.29
N HIS A 210 3.46 7.52 23.56
CA HIS A 210 3.55 6.32 24.39
C HIS A 210 2.24 5.93 25.09
N GLY A 211 1.20 6.77 25.02
CA GLY A 211 -0.05 6.66 25.78
C GLY A 211 0.12 7.16 27.22
N PHE A 212 -1.00 7.26 27.94
CA PHE A 212 -1.03 7.68 29.36
C PHE A 212 -0.15 6.78 30.25
N ASP A 213 0.52 7.37 31.24
CA ASP A 213 1.38 6.64 32.17
C ASP A 213 2.51 5.88 31.45
N ALA A 214 3.13 6.59 30.50
CA ALA A 214 4.19 6.04 29.68
C ALA A 214 5.41 5.64 30.52
N GLU A 215 5.73 6.41 31.57
CA GLU A 215 6.91 6.18 32.39
C GLU A 215 6.80 4.88 33.20
N SER A 216 5.64 4.58 33.80
CA SER A 216 5.45 3.31 34.54
C SER A 216 5.56 2.09 33.62
N ARG A 217 5.20 2.26 32.34
CA ARG A 217 5.32 1.25 31.28
C ARG A 217 6.70 1.25 30.63
N LEU A 218 7.67 1.96 31.20
CA LEU A 218 9.03 2.09 30.67
C LEU A 218 9.05 2.56 29.22
N TRP A 219 8.15 3.48 28.90
CA TRP A 219 7.93 4.06 27.57
C TRP A 219 7.60 3.00 26.51
N GLN A 220 7.09 1.83 26.95
CA GLN A 220 6.50 0.87 26.03
C GLN A 220 5.18 1.45 25.54
N MET A 221 5.08 1.68 24.23
CA MET A 221 3.80 2.00 23.63
C MET A 221 2.83 0.83 23.86
N PRO A 222 1.50 1.06 23.94
CA PRO A 222 0.53 -0.02 24.03
C PRO A 222 0.77 -0.97 22.86
N ALA A 223 0.92 -2.27 23.16
CA ALA A 223 1.18 -3.24 22.12
C ALA A 223 -0.04 -3.29 21.18
N VAL A 224 0.19 -3.16 19.88
CA VAL A 224 -0.88 -3.17 18.87
C VAL A 224 -1.69 -4.48 18.91
N ILE A 225 -1.07 -5.58 19.38
CA ILE A 225 -1.72 -6.89 19.59
C ILE A 225 -2.65 -6.92 20.81
N ALA A 226 -2.47 -6.01 21.77
CA ALA A 226 -3.28 -5.89 22.98
C ALA A 226 -4.49 -4.95 22.79
N LEU A 227 -4.58 -4.26 21.64
CA LEU A 227 -5.81 -3.58 21.25
C LEU A 227 -6.87 -4.64 20.94
N PRO A 228 -8.14 -4.45 21.34
CA PRO A 228 -9.22 -5.37 20.99
C PRO A 228 -9.18 -5.63 19.49
N GLN A 229 -9.20 -6.90 19.06
CA GLN A 229 -9.37 -7.21 17.65
C GLN A 229 -10.72 -6.62 17.23
N PRO A 230 -10.73 -5.62 16.33
CA PRO A 230 -11.99 -5.05 15.88
C PRO A 230 -12.78 -6.16 15.17
N ASP A 231 -14.09 -6.12 15.33
CA ASP A 231 -15.00 -7.04 14.64
C ASP A 231 -14.96 -6.75 13.14
N VAL A 232 -14.04 -7.43 12.46
CA VAL A 232 -13.77 -7.43 11.00
C VAL A 232 -15.05 -7.60 10.18
N THR A 233 -16.09 -8.17 10.79
CA THR A 233 -17.34 -8.55 10.12
C THR A 233 -18.30 -7.38 9.86
N SER A 234 -18.17 -6.28 10.59
CA SER A 234 -19.13 -5.16 10.49
C SER A 234 -18.86 -4.18 9.34
N GLY A 235 -17.67 -4.22 8.73
CA GLY A 235 -17.24 -3.28 7.68
C GLY A 235 -16.98 -3.86 6.29
N GLY A 236 -17.17 -5.17 6.09
CA GLY A 236 -16.87 -5.85 4.81
C GLY A 236 -15.38 -6.03 4.50
N TRP A 237 -14.52 -5.86 5.50
CA TRP A 237 -13.06 -5.99 5.39
C TRP A 237 -12.56 -7.42 5.68
N GLU A 238 -13.47 -8.40 5.83
CA GLU A 238 -13.13 -9.82 6.02
C GLU A 238 -12.27 -10.37 4.87
N VAL A 239 -12.40 -9.76 3.69
CA VAL A 239 -11.63 -10.10 2.47
C VAL A 239 -10.12 -9.92 2.67
N TYR A 240 -9.69 -9.06 3.60
CA TYR A 240 -8.29 -8.72 3.82
C TYR A 240 -7.58 -9.60 4.89
N GLY A 241 -8.29 -10.58 5.47
CA GLY A 241 -7.93 -11.26 6.72
C GLY A 241 -6.63 -12.08 6.73
N GLY A 242 -6.07 -12.43 5.57
CA GLY A 242 -4.86 -13.27 5.49
C GLY A 242 -3.55 -12.54 5.17
N ALA A 243 -3.60 -11.41 4.45
CA ALA A 243 -2.43 -10.75 3.89
C ALA A 243 -2.21 -9.30 4.38
N MET A 244 -3.22 -8.70 5.00
CA MET A 244 -3.13 -7.33 5.49
C MET A 244 -2.44 -7.28 6.85
N ASP A 245 -1.36 -6.52 6.91
CA ASP A 245 -0.60 -6.26 8.12
C ASP A 245 -1.52 -5.83 9.28
N ALA A 246 -1.24 -6.28 10.50
CA ALA A 246 -2.03 -5.93 11.68
C ALA A 246 -1.98 -4.42 11.97
N GLN A 247 -0.89 -3.72 11.64
CA GLN A 247 -0.81 -2.27 11.82
C GLN A 247 -1.56 -1.53 10.73
N MET A 248 -1.49 -1.97 9.48
CA MET A 248 -2.32 -1.47 8.40
C MET A 248 -3.79 -1.64 8.75
N ARG A 249 -4.16 -2.84 9.19
CA ARG A 249 -5.52 -3.17 9.62
C ARG A 249 -5.97 -2.25 10.74
N ASN A 250 -5.16 -2.06 11.79
CA ASN A 250 -5.53 -1.20 12.92
C ASN A 250 -5.45 0.30 12.60
N ALA A 251 -4.56 0.71 11.70
CA ALA A 251 -4.52 2.05 11.14
C ALA A 251 -5.83 2.29 10.37
N ILE A 252 -6.15 1.46 9.39
CA ILE A 252 -7.43 1.53 8.66
C ILE A 252 -8.60 1.55 9.64
N TYR A 253 -8.69 0.63 10.60
CA TYR A 253 -9.80 0.60 11.56
C TYR A 253 -9.88 1.83 12.45
N GLY A 254 -8.78 2.24 13.08
CA GLY A 254 -8.76 3.45 13.92
C GLY A 254 -9.09 4.70 13.12
N TYR A 255 -8.72 4.71 11.84
CA TYR A 255 -8.88 5.85 10.95
C TYR A 255 -10.22 5.91 10.22
N THR A 256 -10.87 4.77 9.98
CA THR A 256 -12.18 4.71 9.30
C THR A 256 -13.35 4.59 10.26
N ALA A 257 -13.12 4.19 11.53
CA ALA A 257 -14.19 4.02 12.51
C ALA A 257 -14.88 5.35 12.89
N GLU A 258 -14.18 6.48 12.77
CA GLU A 258 -14.74 7.82 13.02
C GLU A 258 -14.36 8.75 11.86
N SER A 259 -15.31 9.55 11.38
CA SER A 259 -15.12 10.42 10.21
C SER A 259 -13.99 11.45 10.37
N GLY A 260 -13.68 11.85 11.61
CA GLY A 260 -12.55 12.74 11.91
C GLY A 260 -11.18 12.07 11.74
N ASN A 261 -11.11 10.74 11.83
CA ASN A 261 -9.84 10.04 11.87
C ASN A 261 -9.24 9.81 10.47
N GLN A 262 -10.01 9.98 9.39
CA GLN A 262 -9.52 9.83 8.02
C GLN A 262 -8.52 10.95 7.62
N ALA A 263 -8.76 12.17 8.08
CA ALA A 263 -7.83 13.29 7.86
C ALA A 263 -6.53 13.08 8.65
N THR A 264 -6.66 12.64 9.90
CA THR A 264 -5.52 12.24 10.75
C THR A 264 -4.72 11.11 10.12
N ALA A 265 -5.38 10.11 9.53
CA ALA A 265 -4.75 8.99 8.83
C ALA A 265 -3.90 9.43 7.65
N ALA A 266 -4.48 10.28 6.80
CA ALA A 266 -3.81 10.84 5.64
C ALA A 266 -2.57 11.61 6.09
N TYR A 267 -2.73 12.46 7.12
CA TYR A 267 -1.63 13.22 7.69
C TYR A 267 -0.54 12.33 8.29
N MET A 268 -0.91 11.28 9.03
CA MET A 268 0.03 10.31 9.59
C MET A 268 0.82 9.61 8.48
N ARG A 269 0.13 9.17 7.43
CA ARG A 269 0.70 8.47 6.28
C ARG A 269 1.62 9.36 5.44
N GLU A 270 1.24 10.60 5.19
CA GLU A 270 1.95 11.49 4.26
C GLU A 270 3.02 12.35 4.91
N VAL A 271 2.84 12.71 6.19
CA VAL A 271 3.71 13.66 6.89
C VAL A 271 4.47 13.00 8.03
N VAL A 272 3.76 12.40 9.00
CA VAL A 272 4.36 11.94 10.26
C VAL A 272 5.28 10.74 10.02
N MET A 273 4.77 9.67 9.38
CA MET A 273 5.55 8.46 9.16
C MET A 273 6.78 8.71 8.28
N PRO A 274 6.68 9.39 7.12
CA PRO A 274 7.86 9.71 6.31
C PRO A 274 8.82 10.69 7.01
N GLY A 275 8.30 11.63 7.81
CA GLY A 275 9.13 12.56 8.58
C GLY A 275 9.97 11.85 9.63
N MET A 276 9.36 10.97 10.42
CA MET A 276 10.09 10.20 11.44
C MET A 276 11.09 9.24 10.79
N ALA A 277 10.71 8.63 9.66
CA ALA A 277 11.60 7.74 8.92
C ALA A 277 12.87 8.48 8.47
N ARG A 278 12.74 9.72 7.97
CA ARG A 278 13.89 10.58 7.64
C ARG A 278 14.73 10.92 8.87
N LEU A 279 14.11 11.29 9.99
CA LEU A 279 14.81 11.58 11.25
C LEU A 279 15.65 10.39 11.71
N LEU A 280 15.13 9.18 11.56
CA LEU A 280 15.77 7.94 12.00
C LEU A 280 16.64 7.28 10.92
N HIS A 281 16.81 7.92 9.75
CA HIS A 281 17.53 7.37 8.60
C HIS A 281 17.04 5.97 8.19
N ARG A 282 15.71 5.80 8.16
CA ARG A 282 15.03 4.58 7.74
C ARG A 282 14.13 4.82 6.53
N PRO A 283 13.82 3.78 5.73
CA PRO A 283 12.71 3.85 4.79
C PRO A 283 11.40 4.15 5.54
N ALA A 284 10.48 4.90 4.93
CA ALA A 284 9.14 5.07 5.51
C ALA A 284 8.34 3.77 5.40
N TYR A 285 7.45 3.50 6.36
CA TYR A 285 6.53 2.37 6.25
C TYR A 285 5.70 2.48 4.98
N ASP A 286 5.83 1.47 4.12
CA ASP A 286 4.99 1.33 2.95
C ASP A 286 3.75 0.55 3.34
N PHE A 287 2.68 1.30 3.57
CA PHE A 287 1.35 0.79 3.88
C PHE A 287 0.84 -0.20 2.81
N THR A 288 1.30 -0.13 1.56
CA THR A 288 0.91 -1.09 0.51
C THR A 288 1.60 -2.45 0.62
N ARG A 289 2.53 -2.60 1.57
CA ARG A 289 3.36 -3.79 1.76
C ARG A 289 2.96 -4.59 2.98
N SER A 290 3.32 -5.87 2.95
CA SER A 290 3.17 -6.72 4.13
C SER A 290 4.05 -6.25 5.28
N TYR A 291 3.65 -6.64 6.50
CA TYR A 291 4.44 -6.41 7.70
C TYR A 291 5.87 -6.94 7.55
N ASP A 292 5.99 -8.18 7.06
CA ASP A 292 7.28 -8.85 6.91
C ASP A 292 8.18 -8.14 5.91
N TYR A 293 7.63 -7.58 4.83
CA TYR A 293 8.40 -6.78 3.88
C TYR A 293 8.93 -5.50 4.55
N ASN A 294 8.05 -4.71 5.18
CA ASN A 294 8.49 -3.48 5.85
C ASN A 294 9.53 -3.80 6.92
N ARG A 295 9.31 -4.87 7.69
CA ARG A 295 10.22 -5.33 8.72
C ARG A 295 11.57 -5.78 8.19
N SER A 296 11.60 -6.54 7.08
CA SER A 296 12.86 -6.98 6.47
C SER A 296 13.67 -5.83 5.86
N HIS A 297 13.02 -4.71 5.52
CA HIS A 297 13.66 -3.51 4.99
C HIS A 297 13.92 -2.43 6.06
N LEU A 298 13.68 -2.76 7.33
CA LEU A 298 13.86 -1.81 8.44
C LEU A 298 13.05 -0.53 8.24
N ALA A 299 11.92 -0.62 7.54
CA ALA A 299 11.05 0.52 7.27
C ALA A 299 10.42 0.99 8.58
N LEU A 300 10.51 2.26 8.89
CA LEU A 300 9.96 2.80 10.11
C LEU A 300 8.44 2.78 10.06
N GLY A 301 7.84 1.74 10.63
CA GLY A 301 6.42 1.61 10.96
C GLY A 301 6.17 1.79 12.44
N CYS A 302 4.89 1.74 12.83
CA CYS A 302 4.50 1.80 14.23
C CYS A 302 5.29 0.74 15.05
N TYR A 303 5.57 -0.45 14.52
CA TYR A 303 6.28 -1.51 15.26
C TYR A 303 7.72 -1.19 15.69
N HIS A 304 8.39 -0.21 15.07
CA HIS A 304 9.73 0.20 15.51
C HIS A 304 9.69 0.81 16.92
N CYS A 305 8.59 1.47 17.26
CA CYS A 305 8.34 2.04 18.58
C CYS A 305 7.39 1.16 19.41
N HIS A 306 6.47 0.45 18.74
CA HIS A 306 5.53 -0.52 19.32
C HIS A 306 6.13 -1.93 19.26
N ARG A 307 7.01 -2.27 20.19
CA ARG A 307 7.49 -3.65 20.34
C ARG A 307 6.30 -4.61 20.46
N VAL A 308 6.13 -5.49 19.49
CA VAL A 308 5.33 -6.71 19.65
C VAL A 308 6.20 -7.62 20.51
N LYS A 309 5.84 -7.79 21.78
CA LYS A 309 6.36 -8.88 22.61
C LYS A 309 5.64 -10.16 22.21
#